data_AF-A0A4R8I454-F1
#
_entry.id   AF-A0A4R8I454-F1
#
_cell.length_a   1.000
_cell.length_b   1.000
_cell.length_c   1.000
_cell.angle_alpha   90.00
_cell.angle_beta   90.00
_cell.angle_gamma   90.00
#
_symmetry.space_group_name_H-M   'P 1'
#
loop_
_entity.id
_entity.type
_entity.pdbx_description
1 polymer ?
#
loop_
_entity_poly.entity_id
_entity_poly.type
_entity_poly.pdbx_seq_one_letter_code
_entity_poly.pdbx_strand_id
1 'polypeptide(L)'
;MKPQDLIDEILEQFYNGIGIKYKHQKDESISLSRYFNFRLKLIAVRPRNVYVSKESLPNIYFSENRESIFLLLEKLRNGIDVNPFQSKQFFNSDYHDMMFNDWAIHHLHLNHTKKNSTDYFNIRTGELLFVKISEDTAYVLDLKKHNDKNVWSNKDIIRIIRNNWNYLIEPYEVGGGQWYPNLNDEEIGIMRNKGFSFSINVDDKTYLMIGHGYSVSGDNGTAVELANEIYRWIGKNIDLFDSDIKKFKILLKKQMQL
;
A
#
# COMPACT_ATOMS: atom_id res chain seq x y z
N MET A 1 -11.51 32.02 5.59
CA MET A 1 -10.73 30.78 5.39
C MET A 1 -11.03 29.88 6.55
N LYS A 2 -11.41 28.63 6.31
CA LYS A 2 -11.59 27.61 7.34
C LYS A 2 -10.34 26.72 7.40
N PRO A 3 -10.07 25.97 8.49
CA PRO A 3 -8.98 25.01 8.53
C PRO A 3 -8.99 24.00 7.38
N GLN A 4 -10.18 23.67 6.86
CA GLN A 4 -10.39 22.82 5.70
C GLN A 4 -9.74 23.36 4.43
N ASP A 5 -9.91 24.66 4.14
CA ASP A 5 -9.30 25.31 2.96
C ASP A 5 -7.77 25.15 2.98
N LEU A 6 -7.18 25.11 4.18
CA LEU A 6 -5.75 24.95 4.38
C LEU A 6 -5.27 23.52 4.09
N ILE A 7 -6.09 22.51 4.39
CA ILE A 7 -5.79 21.10 4.05
C ILE A 7 -5.68 20.97 2.54
N ASP A 8 -6.69 21.43 1.81
CA ASP A 8 -6.70 21.34 0.36
C ASP A 8 -5.54 22.12 -0.28
N GLU A 9 -5.22 23.32 0.23
CA GLU A 9 -4.05 24.08 -0.23
C GLU A 9 -2.74 23.30 -0.02
N ILE A 10 -2.56 22.66 1.16
CA ILE A 10 -1.37 21.88 1.49
C ILE A 10 -1.25 20.65 0.60
N LEU A 11 -2.36 19.90 0.44
CA LEU A 11 -2.38 18.69 -0.38
C LEU A 11 -2.17 19.02 -1.85
N GLU A 12 -2.81 20.07 -2.37
CA GLU A 12 -2.61 20.50 -3.75
C GLU A 12 -1.15 20.88 -4.02
N GLN A 13 -0.50 21.62 -3.11
CA GLN A 13 0.94 21.93 -3.19
C GLN A 13 1.79 20.67 -3.19
N PHE A 14 1.49 19.72 -2.30
CA PHE A 14 2.21 18.46 -2.20
C PHE A 14 2.12 17.65 -3.50
N TYR A 15 0.90 17.38 -3.97
CA TYR A 15 0.65 16.57 -5.17
C TYR A 15 1.25 17.23 -6.43
N ASN A 16 1.06 18.54 -6.61
CA ASN A 16 1.65 19.27 -7.73
C ASN A 16 3.19 19.22 -7.70
N GLY A 17 3.80 19.30 -6.51
CA GLY A 17 5.24 19.20 -6.31
C GLY A 17 5.85 17.86 -6.74
N ILE A 18 5.06 16.78 -6.75
CA ILE A 18 5.47 15.45 -7.21
C ILE A 18 4.87 15.08 -8.59
N GLY A 19 4.35 16.06 -9.32
CA GLY A 19 3.84 15.89 -10.68
C GLY A 19 2.49 15.17 -10.78
N ILE A 20 1.73 15.16 -9.70
CA ILE A 20 0.41 14.51 -9.62
C ILE A 20 -0.67 15.57 -9.67
N LYS A 21 -1.65 15.38 -10.55
CA LYS A 21 -2.82 16.24 -10.59
C LYS A 21 -3.67 15.99 -9.34
N TYR A 22 -3.73 16.97 -8.45
CA TYR A 22 -4.65 16.94 -7.32
C TYR A 22 -6.10 17.07 -7.82
N LYS A 23 -6.99 16.26 -7.25
CA LYS A 23 -8.42 16.36 -7.48
C LYS A 23 -9.09 16.67 -6.16
N HIS A 24 -9.59 17.90 -6.06
CA HIS A 24 -10.41 18.35 -4.95
C HIS A 24 -11.62 17.42 -4.76
N GLN A 25 -11.80 16.93 -3.54
CA GLN A 25 -12.96 16.16 -3.16
C GLN A 25 -14.01 17.06 -2.55
N LYS A 26 -15.27 16.59 -2.54
CA LYS A 26 -16.35 17.32 -1.86
C LYS A 26 -16.23 17.28 -0.34
N ASP A 27 -15.52 16.27 0.17
CA ASP A 27 -15.33 16.00 1.59
C ASP A 27 -13.83 15.90 1.85
N GLU A 28 -13.32 16.77 2.72
CA GLU A 28 -11.89 16.89 2.95
C GLU A 28 -11.35 15.67 3.73
N SER A 29 -12.23 14.90 4.37
CA SER A 29 -11.85 13.65 5.05
C SER A 29 -11.46 12.58 4.04
N ILE A 30 -12.09 12.61 2.87
CA ILE A 30 -11.71 11.79 1.73
C ILE A 30 -10.38 12.28 1.16
N SER A 31 -10.15 13.59 1.05
CA SER A 31 -8.87 14.14 0.60
C SER A 31 -7.70 13.68 1.49
N LEU A 32 -7.86 13.79 2.81
CA LEU A 32 -6.86 13.31 3.79
C LEU A 32 -6.69 11.80 3.75
N SER A 33 -7.78 11.03 3.71
CA SER A 33 -7.71 9.57 3.65
C SER A 33 -6.95 9.12 2.40
N ARG A 34 -7.17 9.75 1.25
CA ARG A 34 -6.44 9.42 0.01
C ARG A 34 -4.99 9.81 0.05
N TYR A 35 -4.67 10.95 0.68
CA TYR A 35 -3.30 11.33 0.96
C TYR A 35 -2.59 10.29 1.83
N PHE A 36 -3.18 9.86 2.94
CA PHE A 36 -2.57 8.83 3.77
C PHE A 36 -2.52 7.46 3.08
N ASN A 37 -3.52 7.13 2.27
CA ASN A 37 -3.53 5.89 1.49
C ASN A 37 -2.38 5.87 0.45
N PHE A 38 -2.13 6.99 -0.21
CA PHE A 38 -0.95 7.18 -1.05
C PHE A 38 0.35 7.02 -0.25
N ARG A 39 0.44 7.67 0.91
CA ARG A 39 1.62 7.62 1.80
C ARG A 39 1.94 6.22 2.29
N LEU A 40 0.94 5.44 2.68
CA LEU A 40 1.11 4.06 3.16
C LEU A 40 1.68 3.15 2.07
N LYS A 41 1.31 3.37 0.81
CA LYS A 41 1.84 2.60 -0.34
C LYS A 41 3.28 2.98 -0.70
N LEU A 42 3.77 4.12 -0.22
CA LEU A 42 5.07 4.67 -0.60
C LEU A 42 6.20 3.89 0.09
N ILE A 43 7.05 3.27 -0.70
CA ILE A 43 8.20 2.52 -0.19
C ILE A 43 9.31 3.54 0.08
N ALA A 44 9.55 3.86 1.35
CA ALA A 44 10.58 4.81 1.74
C ALA A 44 11.97 4.40 1.21
N VAL A 45 12.74 5.37 0.70
CA VAL A 45 14.10 5.22 0.16
C VAL A 45 15.08 5.01 1.32
N ARG A 46 15.25 3.74 1.72
CA ARG A 46 16.16 3.33 2.80
C ARG A 46 16.60 1.87 2.64
N PRO A 47 17.83 1.51 3.05
CA PRO A 47 18.31 0.14 3.04
C PRO A 47 17.39 -0.80 3.79
N ARG A 48 17.25 -2.03 3.28
CA ARG A 48 16.45 -3.09 3.93
C ARG A 48 17.14 -4.45 3.85
N ASN A 49 16.93 -5.27 4.86
CA ASN A 49 17.17 -6.71 4.75
C ASN A 49 16.23 -7.28 3.68
N VAL A 50 16.71 -8.21 2.87
CA VAL A 50 15.89 -8.84 1.82
C VAL A 50 15.86 -10.34 2.04
N TYR A 51 14.68 -10.85 2.39
CA TYR A 51 14.43 -12.29 2.50
C TYR A 51 13.55 -12.77 1.37
N VAL A 52 13.85 -13.95 0.85
CA VAL A 52 13.13 -14.58 -0.26
C VAL A 52 12.48 -15.86 0.23
N SER A 53 11.19 -16.01 -0.04
CA SER A 53 10.44 -17.21 0.37
C SER A 53 10.99 -18.46 -0.32
N LYS A 54 10.86 -19.61 0.34
CA LYS A 54 11.26 -20.89 -0.25
C LYS A 54 10.48 -21.18 -1.54
N GLU A 55 9.23 -20.75 -1.60
CA GLU A 55 8.30 -20.95 -2.71
C GLU A 55 8.66 -20.10 -3.93
N SER A 56 9.14 -18.88 -3.74
CA SER A 56 9.51 -17.99 -4.85
C SER A 56 10.90 -18.26 -5.43
N LEU A 57 11.80 -18.87 -4.66
CA LEU A 57 13.19 -19.11 -5.07
C LEU A 57 13.31 -19.87 -6.41
N PRO A 58 12.62 -21.02 -6.63
CA PRO A 58 12.69 -21.71 -7.92
C PRO A 58 12.17 -20.85 -9.07
N ASN A 59 11.04 -20.17 -8.87
CA ASN A 59 10.42 -19.33 -9.90
C ASN A 59 11.35 -18.16 -10.30
N ILE A 60 12.01 -17.54 -9.33
CA ILE A 60 13.01 -16.48 -9.58
C ILE A 60 14.23 -17.05 -10.32
N TYR A 61 14.72 -18.23 -9.93
CA TYR A 61 15.92 -18.82 -10.54
C TYR A 61 15.72 -19.19 -12.02
N PHE A 62 14.53 -19.67 -12.37
CA PHE A 62 14.19 -20.08 -13.74
C PHE A 62 13.47 -19.00 -14.58
N SER A 63 13.17 -17.83 -14.00
CA SER A 63 12.54 -16.74 -14.74
C SER A 63 13.47 -16.12 -15.78
N GLU A 64 12.94 -15.81 -16.96
CA GLU A 64 13.62 -15.01 -17.98
C GLU A 64 13.96 -13.60 -17.48
N ASN A 65 13.27 -13.11 -16.44
CA ASN A 65 13.53 -11.81 -15.81
C ASN A 65 14.47 -11.88 -14.60
N ARG A 66 15.17 -13.00 -14.36
CA ARG A 66 16.02 -13.23 -13.18
C ARG A 66 16.98 -12.07 -12.88
N GLU A 67 17.69 -11.56 -13.89
CA GLU A 67 18.63 -10.44 -13.72
C GLU A 67 17.92 -9.16 -13.25
N SER A 68 16.77 -8.87 -13.87
CA SER A 68 15.91 -7.74 -13.48
C SER A 68 15.40 -7.88 -12.05
N ILE A 69 15.03 -9.08 -11.63
CA ILE A 69 14.61 -9.37 -10.26
C ILE A 69 15.77 -9.12 -9.30
N PHE A 70 16.96 -9.68 -9.57
CA PHE A 70 18.13 -9.47 -8.72
C PHE A 70 18.53 -8.00 -8.60
N LEU A 71 18.49 -7.24 -9.70
CA LEU A 71 18.74 -5.81 -9.64
C LEU A 71 17.71 -5.06 -8.79
N LEU A 72 16.44 -5.47 -8.83
CA LEU A 72 15.40 -4.91 -7.96
C LEU A 72 15.64 -5.26 -6.48
N LEU A 73 16.09 -6.49 -6.17
CA LEU A 73 16.47 -6.88 -4.81
C LEU A 73 17.68 -6.08 -4.31
N GLU A 74 18.68 -5.85 -5.16
CA GLU A 74 19.82 -4.98 -4.83
C GLU A 74 19.38 -3.53 -4.57
N LYS A 75 18.41 -3.00 -5.31
CA LYS A 75 17.84 -1.68 -5.03
C LYS A 75 17.20 -1.62 -3.64
N LEU A 76 16.44 -2.64 -3.25
CA LEU A 76 15.87 -2.74 -1.90
C LEU A 76 16.96 -2.79 -0.81
N ARG A 77 18.01 -3.60 -1.01
CA ARG A 77 19.15 -3.70 -0.08
C ARG A 77 19.87 -2.38 0.12
N ASN A 78 20.13 -1.67 -0.96
CA ASN A 78 20.90 -0.42 -0.95
C ASN A 78 20.05 0.82 -0.70
N GLY A 79 18.73 0.66 -0.51
CA GLY A 79 17.83 1.78 -0.28
C GLY A 79 17.67 2.70 -1.47
N ILE A 80 17.74 2.16 -2.68
CA ILE A 80 17.46 2.89 -3.93
C ILE A 80 15.94 2.94 -4.13
N ASP A 81 15.42 4.03 -4.71
CA ASP A 81 13.99 4.18 -4.98
C ASP A 81 13.45 3.05 -5.87
N VAL A 82 12.46 2.32 -5.34
CA VAL A 82 11.74 1.23 -6.01
C VAL A 82 10.28 1.58 -6.35
N ASN A 83 9.80 2.76 -5.96
CA ASN A 83 8.46 3.22 -6.34
C ASN A 83 8.25 3.33 -7.87
N PRO A 84 9.29 3.59 -8.71
CA PRO A 84 9.16 3.48 -10.16
C PRO A 84 8.67 2.12 -10.69
N PHE A 85 8.79 1.05 -9.90
CA PHE A 85 8.34 -0.30 -10.26
C PHE A 85 6.89 -0.59 -9.85
N GLN A 86 6.25 0.24 -9.02
CA GLN A 86 4.83 0.12 -8.68
C GLN A 86 3.93 0.51 -9.86
N SER A 87 2.64 0.19 -9.83
CA SER A 87 1.63 0.56 -10.84
C SER A 87 1.66 2.05 -11.23
N LYS A 88 1.32 2.39 -12.47
CA LYS A 88 1.16 3.81 -12.87
C LYS A 88 0.01 4.51 -12.15
N GLN A 89 -0.94 3.72 -11.63
CA GLN A 89 -2.02 4.22 -10.78
C GLN A 89 -1.54 4.58 -9.36
N PHE A 90 -0.27 4.33 -9.03
CA PHE A 90 0.31 4.68 -7.74
C PHE A 90 0.11 6.17 -7.39
N PHE A 91 0.25 7.04 -8.40
CA PHE A 91 0.03 8.48 -8.26
C PHE A 91 -1.43 8.92 -8.38
N ASN A 92 -2.35 8.01 -8.70
CA ASN A 92 -3.76 8.34 -8.71
C ASN A 92 -4.32 8.23 -7.29
N SER A 93 -4.60 9.37 -6.65
CA SER A 93 -5.19 9.41 -5.31
C SER A 93 -6.58 8.77 -5.23
N ASP A 94 -7.28 8.65 -6.35
CA ASP A 94 -8.59 8.00 -6.44
C ASP A 94 -8.49 6.47 -6.67
N TYR A 95 -7.28 5.93 -6.84
CA TYR A 95 -7.06 4.50 -7.06
C TYR A 95 -6.78 3.74 -5.75
N HIS A 96 -7.60 2.74 -5.50
CA HIS A 96 -7.47 1.82 -4.38
C HIS A 96 -6.79 0.52 -4.82
N ASP A 97 -5.57 0.31 -4.33
CA ASP A 97 -4.91 -0.99 -4.44
C ASP A 97 -5.50 -1.91 -3.37
N MET A 98 -6.53 -2.67 -3.75
CA MET A 98 -7.30 -3.45 -2.80
C MET A 98 -6.47 -4.59 -2.19
N MET A 99 -5.46 -5.12 -2.89
CA MET A 99 -4.58 -6.14 -2.32
C MET A 99 -3.65 -5.54 -1.27
N PHE A 100 -3.08 -4.37 -1.56
CA PHE A 100 -2.31 -3.64 -0.56
C PHE A 100 -3.19 -3.25 0.65
N ASN A 101 -4.39 -2.74 0.40
CA ASN A 101 -5.27 -2.31 1.49
C ASN A 101 -5.70 -3.49 2.38
N ASP A 102 -5.99 -4.64 1.79
CA ASP A 102 -6.42 -5.82 2.53
C ASP A 102 -5.26 -6.52 3.24
N TRP A 103 -4.14 -6.74 2.54
CA TRP A 103 -3.08 -7.66 2.97
C TRP A 103 -1.70 -7.00 3.18
N ALA A 104 -1.58 -5.70 2.90
CA ALA A 104 -0.32 -4.94 2.94
C ALA A 104 0.79 -5.62 2.10
N ILE A 105 0.43 -6.03 0.89
CA ILE A 105 1.34 -6.64 -0.09
C ILE A 105 1.49 -5.70 -1.28
N HIS A 106 2.73 -5.33 -1.58
CA HIS A 106 3.09 -4.60 -2.78
C HIS A 106 3.30 -5.57 -3.94
N HIS A 107 3.09 -5.08 -5.17
CA HIS A 107 3.42 -5.78 -6.40
C HIS A 107 4.25 -4.87 -7.30
N LEU A 108 5.47 -5.33 -7.62
CA LEU A 108 6.46 -4.56 -8.37
C LEU A 108 6.65 -5.17 -9.76
N HIS A 109 6.55 -4.33 -10.79
CA HIS A 109 7.00 -4.70 -12.13
C HIS A 109 8.52 -4.88 -12.15
N LEU A 110 9.06 -5.48 -13.21
CA LEU A 110 10.46 -5.92 -13.25
C LEU A 110 11.32 -5.10 -14.21
N ASN A 111 10.73 -4.32 -15.12
CA ASN A 111 11.52 -3.56 -16.10
C ASN A 111 12.25 -2.39 -15.42
N HIS A 112 13.52 -2.18 -15.75
CA HIS A 112 14.37 -1.10 -15.23
C HIS A 112 14.48 0.12 -16.16
N THR A 113 13.81 0.07 -17.32
CA THR A 113 13.83 1.13 -18.33
C THR A 113 12.55 1.95 -18.28
N LYS A 114 12.68 3.24 -18.59
CA LYS A 114 11.55 4.17 -18.77
C LYS A 114 11.23 4.30 -20.26
N LYS A 115 9.99 4.64 -20.61
CA LYS A 115 9.62 4.88 -22.02
C LYS A 115 10.23 6.19 -22.51
N ASN A 116 10.18 7.24 -21.70
CA ASN A 116 10.88 8.51 -21.92
C ASN A 116 11.78 8.84 -20.73
N SER A 117 12.83 9.63 -20.94
CA SER A 117 13.76 10.04 -19.87
C SER A 117 13.09 10.83 -18.73
N THR A 118 11.98 11.51 -19.02
CA THR A 118 11.20 12.31 -18.07
C THR A 118 10.14 11.53 -17.29
N ASP A 119 9.88 10.26 -17.65
CA ASP A 119 8.87 9.46 -16.96
C ASP A 119 9.33 9.11 -15.53
N TYR A 120 8.43 9.05 -14.56
CA TYR A 120 8.76 8.53 -13.22
C TYR A 120 8.78 7.00 -13.21
N PHE A 121 7.74 6.37 -13.76
CA PHE A 121 7.57 4.92 -13.77
C PHE A 121 8.32 4.24 -14.90
N ASN A 122 8.84 3.05 -14.62
CA ASN A 122 9.42 2.17 -15.63
C ASN A 122 8.35 1.59 -16.57
N ILE A 123 8.77 0.94 -17.65
CA ILE A 123 7.90 0.14 -18.50
C ILE A 123 7.28 -0.99 -17.65
N ARG A 124 6.04 -1.37 -17.96
CA ARG A 124 5.32 -2.42 -17.22
C ARG A 124 5.68 -3.78 -17.79
N THR A 125 5.89 -4.75 -16.91
CA THR A 125 6.05 -6.17 -17.25
C THR A 125 4.76 -6.92 -16.96
N GLY A 126 4.54 -8.02 -17.67
CA GLY A 126 3.46 -8.95 -17.35
C GLY A 126 3.71 -9.69 -16.03
N GLU A 127 4.97 -10.01 -15.73
CA GLU A 127 5.39 -10.64 -14.47
C GLU A 127 5.61 -9.59 -13.37
N LEU A 128 5.26 -9.94 -12.13
CA LEU A 128 5.26 -9.09 -10.95
C LEU A 128 5.95 -9.80 -9.78
N LEU A 129 6.77 -9.06 -9.05
CA LEU A 129 7.32 -9.48 -7.77
C LEU A 129 6.38 -9.03 -6.64
N PHE A 130 5.82 -9.98 -5.91
CA PHE A 130 4.98 -9.68 -4.75
C PHE A 130 5.85 -9.61 -3.50
N VAL A 131 5.73 -8.52 -2.75
CA VAL A 131 6.62 -8.21 -1.63
C VAL A 131 5.83 -7.61 -0.47
N LYS A 132 6.05 -8.11 0.75
CA LYS A 132 5.62 -7.42 1.98
C LYS A 132 6.79 -6.57 2.47
N ILE A 133 6.55 -5.28 2.68
CA ILE A 133 7.58 -4.32 3.11
C ILE A 133 7.29 -3.91 4.55
N SER A 134 8.32 -3.99 5.39
CA SER A 134 8.35 -3.42 6.72
C SER A 134 9.34 -2.25 6.76
N GLU A 135 9.58 -1.70 7.95
CA GLU A 135 10.50 -0.59 8.10
C GLU A 135 11.92 -0.93 7.64
N ASP A 136 12.44 -2.08 8.05
CA ASP A 136 13.83 -2.50 7.88
C ASP A 136 13.99 -3.72 6.95
N THR A 137 12.89 -4.35 6.55
CA THR A 137 12.93 -5.64 5.85
C THR A 137 11.93 -5.71 4.70
N ALA A 138 12.36 -6.26 3.57
CA ALA A 138 11.55 -6.62 2.41
C ALA A 138 11.46 -8.15 2.29
N TYR A 139 10.24 -8.67 2.33
CA TYR A 139 9.92 -10.09 2.25
C TYR A 139 9.37 -10.41 0.87
N VAL A 140 10.19 -11.02 0.01
CA VAL A 140 9.80 -11.46 -1.32
C VAL A 140 8.94 -12.71 -1.19
N LEU A 141 7.67 -12.58 -1.55
CA LEU A 141 6.65 -13.61 -1.32
C LEU A 141 6.55 -14.56 -2.51
N ASP A 142 6.32 -14.01 -3.70
CA ASP A 142 6.12 -14.79 -4.92
C ASP A 142 6.41 -13.99 -6.19
N LEU A 143 6.57 -14.71 -7.29
CA LEU A 143 6.71 -14.21 -8.65
C LEU A 143 5.52 -14.73 -9.46
N LYS A 144 4.59 -13.85 -9.83
CA LYS A 144 3.37 -14.24 -10.58
C LYS A 144 3.12 -13.31 -11.75
N LYS A 145 2.32 -13.75 -12.72
CA LYS A 145 1.90 -12.90 -13.84
C LYS A 145 0.64 -12.12 -13.46
N HIS A 146 0.55 -10.89 -13.95
CA HIS A 146 -0.58 -9.99 -13.72
C HIS A 146 -1.93 -10.58 -14.17
N ASN A 147 -1.92 -11.51 -15.14
CA ASN A 147 -3.11 -12.17 -15.68
C ASN A 147 -3.32 -13.59 -15.15
N ASP A 148 -2.55 -14.04 -14.16
CA ASP A 148 -2.80 -15.33 -13.50
C ASP A 148 -4.18 -15.31 -12.84
N LYS A 149 -4.88 -16.45 -12.89
CA LYS A 149 -6.22 -16.56 -12.32
C LYS A 149 -6.19 -16.23 -10.82
N ASN A 150 -7.06 -15.30 -10.41
CA ASN A 150 -7.19 -14.86 -9.03
C ASN A 150 -5.91 -14.33 -8.38
N VAL A 151 -4.92 -13.85 -9.15
CA VAL A 151 -3.61 -13.43 -8.62
C VAL A 151 -3.70 -12.42 -7.48
N TRP A 152 -4.70 -11.53 -7.53
CA TRP A 152 -4.91 -10.48 -6.53
C TRP A 152 -5.55 -10.98 -5.24
N SER A 153 -6.16 -12.15 -5.25
CA SER A 153 -6.91 -12.77 -4.14
C SER A 153 -6.44 -14.19 -3.83
N ASN A 154 -5.27 -14.58 -4.33
CA ASN A 154 -4.72 -15.91 -4.14
C ASN A 154 -4.22 -16.10 -2.71
N LYS A 155 -4.89 -16.96 -1.94
CA LYS A 155 -4.58 -17.18 -0.52
C LYS A 155 -3.22 -17.82 -0.27
N ASP A 156 -2.62 -18.45 -1.30
CA ASP A 156 -1.29 -19.05 -1.16
C ASP A 156 -0.24 -18.02 -0.76
N ILE A 157 -0.40 -16.75 -1.13
CA ILE A 157 0.54 -15.70 -0.71
C ILE A 157 0.55 -15.47 0.81
N ILE A 158 -0.61 -15.64 1.45
CA ILE A 158 -0.74 -15.56 2.91
C ILE A 158 -0.15 -16.82 3.55
N ARG A 159 -0.36 -17.99 2.92
CA ARG A 159 0.29 -19.24 3.35
C ARG A 159 1.83 -19.14 3.28
N ILE A 160 2.37 -18.52 2.23
CA ILE A 160 3.80 -18.27 2.10
C ILE A 160 4.31 -17.41 3.25
N ILE A 161 3.61 -16.32 3.60
CA ILE A 161 3.98 -15.49 4.75
C ILE A 161 3.94 -16.32 6.04
N ARG A 162 2.88 -17.11 6.26
CA ARG A 162 2.76 -18.00 7.42
C ARG A 162 3.95 -18.96 7.55
N ASN A 163 4.28 -19.65 6.47
CA ASN A 163 5.29 -20.70 6.46
C ASN A 163 6.72 -20.19 6.64
N ASN A 164 7.00 -18.96 6.21
CA ASN A 164 8.34 -18.38 6.25
C ASN A 164 8.52 -17.38 7.40
N TRP A 165 7.49 -16.60 7.70
CA TRP A 165 7.54 -15.45 8.61
C TRP A 165 6.20 -15.25 9.35
N ASN A 166 5.74 -16.29 10.06
CA ASN A 166 4.43 -16.28 10.76
C ASN A 166 4.16 -15.03 11.61
N TYR A 167 5.20 -14.51 12.28
CA TYR A 167 5.11 -13.31 13.13
C TYR A 167 4.60 -12.06 12.38
N LEU A 168 4.64 -12.03 11.04
CA LEU A 168 4.10 -10.92 10.24
C LEU A 168 2.57 -10.92 10.16
N ILE A 169 1.93 -12.07 10.38
CA ILE A 169 0.47 -12.22 10.27
C ILE A 169 -0.19 -12.75 11.56
N GLU A 170 0.60 -13.31 12.48
CA GLU A 170 0.14 -13.82 13.77
C GLU A 170 -0.72 -12.82 14.57
N PRO A 171 -0.39 -11.51 14.65
CA PRO A 171 -1.24 -10.53 15.36
C PRO A 171 -2.64 -10.35 14.76
N TYR A 172 -2.84 -10.81 13.52
CA TYR A 172 -4.10 -10.72 12.78
C TYR A 172 -4.87 -12.04 12.74
N GLU A 173 -4.34 -13.10 13.36
CA GLU A 173 -5.05 -14.36 13.53
C GLU A 173 -6.24 -14.16 14.47
N VAL A 174 -7.41 -14.68 14.10
CA VAL A 174 -8.65 -14.54 14.87
C VAL A 174 -9.33 -15.88 15.12
N GLY A 175 -9.74 -16.07 16.37
CA GLY A 175 -10.46 -17.28 16.81
C GLY A 175 -9.63 -18.56 16.71
N GLY A 176 -10.23 -19.68 17.15
CA GLY A 176 -9.65 -21.01 17.01
C GLY A 176 -10.28 -21.76 15.84
N GLY A 177 -9.67 -21.71 14.66
CA GLY A 177 -10.10 -22.47 13.48
C GLY A 177 -10.65 -21.60 12.34
N GLN A 178 -11.24 -22.27 11.33
CA GLN A 178 -11.84 -21.63 10.16
C GLN A 178 -13.20 -20.98 10.48
N TRP A 179 -13.43 -19.78 9.96
CA TRP A 179 -14.73 -19.09 10.08
C TRP A 179 -15.58 -19.30 8.82
N TYR A 180 -16.91 -19.22 8.95
CA TYR A 180 -17.84 -19.39 7.82
C TYR A 180 -18.51 -18.06 7.43
N PRO A 181 -18.71 -17.80 6.12
CA PRO A 181 -18.42 -18.68 4.99
C PRO A 181 -16.91 -18.78 4.68
N ASN A 182 -16.46 -19.97 4.26
CA ASN A 182 -15.07 -20.20 3.83
C ASN A 182 -14.92 -19.89 2.35
N LEU A 183 -14.59 -18.63 2.03
CA LEU A 183 -14.47 -18.15 0.66
C LEU A 183 -13.21 -18.70 -0.04
N ASN A 184 -13.36 -19.11 -1.30
CA ASN A 184 -12.25 -19.42 -2.20
C ASN A 184 -11.63 -18.14 -2.81
N ASP A 185 -10.51 -18.28 -3.51
CA ASP A 185 -9.77 -17.14 -4.09
C ASP A 185 -10.61 -16.29 -5.06
N GLU A 186 -11.50 -16.92 -5.85
CA GLU A 186 -12.38 -16.22 -6.79
C GLU A 186 -13.45 -15.42 -6.06
N GLU A 187 -14.08 -16.02 -5.05
CA GLU A 187 -15.09 -15.38 -4.22
C GLU A 187 -14.51 -14.19 -3.44
N ILE A 188 -13.30 -14.35 -2.88
CA ILE A 188 -12.58 -13.25 -2.21
C ILE A 188 -12.36 -12.10 -3.19
N GLY A 189 -11.91 -12.39 -4.42
CA GLY A 189 -11.72 -11.38 -5.46
C GLY A 189 -13.01 -10.64 -5.80
N ILE A 190 -14.13 -11.36 -5.95
CA ILE A 190 -15.45 -10.78 -6.22
C ILE A 190 -15.89 -9.88 -5.07
N MET A 191 -15.79 -10.35 -3.82
CA MET A 191 -16.23 -9.61 -2.65
C MET A 191 -15.38 -8.36 -2.42
N ARG A 192 -14.06 -8.47 -2.58
CA ARG A 192 -13.12 -7.34 -2.50
C ARG A 192 -13.42 -6.27 -3.55
N ASN A 193 -13.66 -6.67 -4.79
CA ASN A 193 -14.01 -5.72 -5.87
C ASN A 193 -15.36 -5.02 -5.63
N LYS A 194 -16.24 -5.62 -4.83
CA LYS A 194 -17.51 -5.02 -4.39
C LYS A 194 -17.36 -4.16 -3.13
N GLY A 195 -16.16 -4.01 -2.57
CA GLY A 195 -15.89 -3.19 -1.39
C GLY A 195 -16.21 -3.87 -0.06
N PHE A 196 -16.42 -5.18 -0.03
CA PHE A 196 -16.61 -5.91 1.22
C PHE A 196 -15.29 -6.45 1.74
N SER A 197 -15.00 -6.24 3.02
CA SER A 197 -13.87 -6.87 3.73
C SER A 197 -14.36 -8.15 4.43
N PHE A 198 -13.58 -9.22 4.33
CA PHE A 198 -13.90 -10.53 4.92
C PHE A 198 -12.69 -11.13 5.62
N SER A 199 -12.95 -12.01 6.59
CA SER A 199 -11.93 -12.90 7.12
C SER A 199 -11.46 -13.87 6.05
N ILE A 200 -10.17 -14.19 6.05
CA ILE A 200 -9.60 -15.18 5.15
C ILE A 200 -9.19 -16.43 5.91
N ASN A 201 -9.67 -17.58 5.47
CA ASN A 201 -9.21 -18.87 5.99
C ASN A 201 -8.03 -19.38 5.17
N VAL A 202 -6.90 -19.62 5.83
CA VAL A 202 -5.69 -20.20 5.26
C VAL A 202 -5.33 -21.41 6.11
N ASP A 203 -5.47 -22.59 5.51
CA ASP A 203 -5.33 -23.89 6.18
C ASP A 203 -6.25 -23.97 7.41
N ASP A 204 -5.72 -24.19 8.60
CA ASP A 204 -6.45 -24.30 9.86
C ASP A 204 -6.71 -22.95 10.56
N LYS A 205 -6.28 -21.83 9.97
CA LYS A 205 -6.29 -20.50 10.61
C LYS A 205 -7.16 -19.50 9.86
N THR A 206 -7.69 -18.54 10.61
CA THR A 206 -8.45 -17.39 10.08
C THR A 206 -7.70 -16.10 10.38
N TYR A 207 -7.59 -15.22 9.39
CA TYR A 207 -6.98 -13.89 9.57
C TYR A 207 -7.96 -12.78 9.20
N LEU A 208 -7.86 -11.66 9.89
CA LEU A 208 -8.61 -10.43 9.62
C LEU A 208 -7.67 -9.23 9.59
N MET A 209 -7.89 -8.32 8.63
CA MET A 209 -7.26 -7.00 8.63
C MET A 209 -5.72 -7.01 8.61
N ILE A 210 -5.10 -7.95 7.87
CA ILE A 210 -3.63 -8.06 7.76
C ILE A 210 -2.96 -6.75 7.29
N GLY A 211 -3.62 -6.04 6.37
CA GLY A 211 -3.25 -4.70 5.90
C GLY A 211 -4.10 -3.58 6.51
N HIS A 212 -4.83 -3.86 7.59
CA HIS A 212 -5.88 -3.03 8.20
C HIS A 212 -7.15 -2.85 7.37
N GLY A 213 -7.29 -3.58 6.26
CA GLY A 213 -8.50 -3.59 5.44
C GLY A 213 -8.78 -2.23 4.81
N TYR A 214 -10.05 -2.03 4.44
CA TYR A 214 -10.52 -0.81 3.79
C TYR A 214 -11.93 -0.45 4.27
N SER A 215 -12.24 0.85 4.19
CA SER A 215 -13.57 1.38 4.47
C SER A 215 -14.51 1.23 3.26
N VAL A 216 -15.76 1.67 3.41
CA VAL A 216 -16.75 1.72 2.31
C VAL A 216 -16.28 2.62 1.16
N SER A 217 -15.43 3.63 1.41
CA SER A 217 -14.86 4.47 0.36
C SER A 217 -13.73 3.78 -0.42
N GLY A 218 -13.32 2.57 0.00
CA GLY A 218 -12.19 1.82 -0.55
C GLY A 218 -10.83 2.22 0.04
N ASP A 219 -10.78 3.30 0.82
CA ASP A 219 -9.55 3.78 1.45
C ASP A 219 -9.09 2.82 2.55
N ASN A 220 -7.77 2.65 2.69
CA ASN A 220 -7.19 1.79 3.72
C ASN A 220 -7.66 2.22 5.12
N GLY A 221 -7.98 1.26 6.00
CA GLY A 221 -8.47 1.53 7.35
C GLY A 221 -7.54 2.44 8.16
N THR A 222 -6.23 2.21 8.07
CA THR A 222 -5.19 3.05 8.70
C THR A 222 -5.20 4.47 8.14
N ALA A 223 -5.43 4.62 6.83
CA ALA A 223 -5.46 5.94 6.20
C ALA A 223 -6.64 6.79 6.69
N VAL A 224 -7.80 6.16 6.88
CA VAL A 224 -8.99 6.79 7.47
C VAL A 224 -8.74 7.16 8.93
N GLU A 225 -8.07 6.28 9.70
CA GLU A 225 -7.70 6.56 11.08
C GLU A 225 -6.78 7.78 11.19
N LEU A 226 -5.71 7.82 10.39
CA LEU A 226 -4.78 8.97 10.33
C LEU A 226 -5.48 10.27 9.92
N ALA A 227 -6.42 10.21 8.95
CA ALA A 227 -7.23 11.37 8.60
C ALA A 227 -8.06 11.88 9.79
N ASN A 228 -8.69 10.98 10.54
CA ASN A 228 -9.45 11.32 11.75
C ASN A 228 -8.56 11.90 12.85
N GLU A 229 -7.31 11.47 12.98
CA GLU A 229 -6.34 12.07 13.89
C GLU A 229 -6.03 13.52 13.54
N ILE A 230 -5.88 13.84 12.25
CA ILE A 230 -5.72 15.23 11.78
C ILE A 230 -6.91 16.09 12.19
N TYR A 231 -8.15 15.62 11.99
CA TYR A 231 -9.33 16.37 12.41
C TYR A 231 -9.41 16.57 13.92
N ARG A 232 -9.10 15.53 14.70
CA ARG A 232 -9.03 15.64 16.16
C ARG A 232 -7.97 16.67 16.57
N TRP A 233 -6.83 16.70 15.89
CA TRP A 233 -5.81 17.70 16.13
C TRP A 233 -6.29 19.11 15.77
N ILE A 234 -6.94 19.31 14.63
CA ILE A 234 -7.50 20.60 14.22
C ILE A 234 -8.49 21.11 15.26
N GLY A 235 -9.44 20.28 15.69
CA GLY A 235 -10.44 20.65 16.69
C GLY A 235 -9.82 21.08 18.03
N LYS A 236 -8.76 20.39 18.47
CA LYS A 236 -8.02 20.75 19.70
C LYS A 236 -7.19 22.03 19.58
N ASN A 237 -6.91 22.50 18.36
CA ASN A 237 -6.05 23.65 18.08
C ASN A 237 -6.79 24.76 17.32
N ILE A 238 -8.12 24.79 17.38
CA ILE A 238 -8.91 25.78 16.62
C ILE A 238 -8.60 27.22 17.05
N ASP A 239 -8.37 27.46 18.34
CA ASP A 239 -8.00 28.79 18.85
C ASP A 239 -6.65 29.26 18.27
N LEU A 240 -5.73 28.34 17.95
CA LEU A 240 -4.47 28.66 17.29
C LEU A 240 -4.68 29.05 15.83
N PHE A 241 -5.66 28.44 15.14
CA PHE A 241 -6.02 28.84 13.79
C PHE A 241 -6.49 30.30 13.74
N ASP A 242 -7.32 30.71 14.71
CA ASP A 242 -7.86 32.06 14.79
C ASP A 242 -6.81 33.10 15.22
N SER A 243 -5.88 32.72 16.10
CA SER A 243 -4.88 33.63 16.66
C SER A 243 -3.56 33.71 15.86
N ASP A 244 -3.10 32.61 15.25
CA ASP A 244 -1.86 32.54 14.46
C ASP A 244 -1.94 31.46 13.37
N ILE A 245 -2.62 31.79 12.27
CA ILE A 245 -2.80 30.89 11.13
C ILE A 245 -1.48 30.39 10.51
N LYS A 246 -0.39 31.18 10.59
CA LYS A 246 0.91 30.79 10.05
C LYS A 246 1.51 29.67 10.88
N LYS A 247 1.52 29.82 12.21
CA LYS A 247 1.97 28.78 13.13
C LYS A 247 1.08 27.54 13.06
N PHE A 248 -0.24 27.72 12.97
CA PHE A 248 -1.18 26.62 12.76
C PHE A 248 -0.83 25.81 11.50
N LYS A 249 -0.60 26.47 10.36
CA LYS A 249 -0.21 25.83 9.10
C LYS A 249 1.06 24.99 9.23
N ILE A 250 2.09 25.52 9.90
CA ILE A 250 3.36 24.81 10.12
C ILE A 250 3.13 23.54 10.94
N LEU A 251 2.36 23.65 12.03
CA LEU A 251 2.09 22.49 12.89
C LEU A 251 1.18 21.46 12.19
N LEU A 252 0.21 21.91 11.39
CA LEU A 252 -0.66 21.04 10.59
C LEU A 252 0.17 20.23 9.59
N LYS A 253 1.08 20.85 8.83
CA LYS A 253 2.00 20.14 7.93
C LYS A 253 2.80 19.06 8.66
N LYS A 254 3.31 19.38 9.86
CA LYS A 254 4.02 18.40 10.71
C LYS A 254 3.13 17.21 11.09
N GLN A 255 1.87 17.42 11.44
CA GLN A 255 0.93 16.32 11.72
C GLN A 255 0.64 15.48 10.47
N MET A 256 0.53 16.13 9.31
CA MET A 256 0.38 15.45 8.01
C MET A 256 1.68 14.80 7.52
N GLN A 257 2.78 14.90 8.28
CA GLN A 257 4.11 14.40 7.92
C GLN A 257 4.65 14.99 6.61
N LEU A 258 4.42 16.29 6.39
CA LEU A 258 4.90 17.10 5.27
C LEU A 258 5.94 18.14 5.70
#